data_AF-A0AAU9IXR7-F1
#
_entry.id   AF-A0AAU9IXR7-F1
#
_cell.length_a   1.000
_cell.length_b   1.000
_cell.length_c   1.000
_cell.angle_alpha   90.00
_cell.angle_beta   90.00
_cell.angle_gamma   90.00
#
_symmetry.space_group_name_H-M   'P 1'
#
loop_
_entity.id
_entity.type
_entity.pdbx_description
1 polymer ?
#
loop_
_entity_poly.entity_id
_entity_poly.type
_entity_poly.pdbx_seq_one_letter_code
_entity_poly.pdbx_strand_id
1 'polypeptide(L)'
;MAKLGFLILTLFGVALGLDTSSCRTVSCGSTAASGGNCVTTTTSTVTVNDCSSGEHCANTAQFGDNNAWTDSLCVATTSTSTDNCVGDGTLVTWGKCCVDADCFSGDCGVNNRCKPVAEGDACTVDEHCDGFHYCGSGKTCVSTVSEGKQCSTSNQCEPGYGCSLGLCTQYWSQAISTKVSAAYYCETNTIDAYYNCDNYTVSVDGSNPLASPYQCVVSSQSCIYKSYTSSATHTLACQCGGGADATVGYCPVRYPLEGTYENFYPKFQYYTTECSGSKAHSQDPNVLYDCESIWNDQLLYWNNVQGAWQDWALYSSGVIDDCASDIGVYDPDFDVDSYEAAEFIVVSALLLLYS
;
A
#
# COMPACT_ATOMS: atom_id res chain seq x y z
N MET A 1 -14.54 4.70 -0.20
CA MET A 1 -14.92 4.06 1.08
C MET A 1 -15.55 2.69 0.83
N ALA A 2 -15.04 1.67 1.53
CA ALA A 2 -15.32 0.23 1.48
C ALA A 2 -14.57 -0.59 0.39
N LYS A 3 -13.24 -0.43 0.34
CA LYS A 3 -12.31 -1.49 -0.09
C LYS A 3 -11.64 -2.04 1.16
N LEU A 4 -12.22 -3.02 1.85
CA LEU A 4 -11.46 -3.83 2.80
C LEU A 4 -12.25 -5.08 3.15
N GLY A 5 -11.69 -6.23 2.82
CA GLY A 5 -12.15 -7.51 3.32
C GLY A 5 -12.59 -8.45 2.21
N PHE A 6 -11.63 -9.18 1.66
CA PHE A 6 -11.77 -10.61 1.36
C PHE A 6 -10.41 -11.16 0.95
N LEU A 7 -9.56 -11.54 1.92
CA LEU A 7 -8.33 -12.25 1.58
C LEU A 7 -7.73 -13.04 2.74
N ILE A 8 -8.49 -13.98 3.31
CA ILE A 8 -7.88 -15.12 4.00
C ILE A 8 -8.76 -16.36 3.74
N LEU A 9 -8.33 -17.20 2.79
CA LEU A 9 -8.48 -18.67 2.72
C LEU A 9 -8.52 -19.13 1.26
N THR A 10 -7.36 -19.46 0.67
CA THR A 10 -7.06 -20.83 0.20
C THR A 10 -5.61 -20.96 -0.25
N LEU A 11 -5.07 -22.16 0.00
CA LEU A 11 -3.69 -22.61 -0.10
C LEU A 11 -3.17 -22.77 -1.55
N PHE A 12 -1.87 -22.46 -1.69
CA PHE A 12 -0.81 -23.15 -2.46
C PHE A 12 -1.23 -24.06 -3.63
N GLY A 13 -0.92 -23.59 -4.85
CA GLY A 13 -1.08 -24.33 -6.10
C GLY A 13 -0.47 -23.62 -7.33
N VAL A 14 0.86 -23.46 -7.34
CA VAL A 14 1.78 -23.47 -8.51
C VAL A 14 1.46 -22.60 -9.75
N ALA A 15 1.99 -21.37 -9.76
CA ALA A 15 2.95 -20.83 -10.75
C ALA A 15 2.72 -21.02 -12.28
N LEU A 16 1.55 -20.74 -12.87
CA LEU A 16 1.30 -21.01 -14.32
C LEU A 16 0.72 -19.87 -15.18
N GLY A 17 0.59 -18.65 -14.66
CA GLY A 17 0.04 -17.52 -15.44
C GLY A 17 1.05 -16.74 -16.28
N LEU A 18 2.28 -16.60 -15.77
CA LEU A 18 3.44 -15.94 -16.38
C LEU A 18 4.68 -16.86 -16.27
N ASP A 19 4.46 -18.18 -16.28
CA ASP A 19 5.55 -19.15 -16.19
C ASP A 19 6.41 -19.07 -17.45
N THR A 20 7.72 -19.06 -17.22
CA THR A 20 8.86 -19.02 -18.14
C THR A 20 8.78 -19.86 -19.41
N SER A 21 7.82 -20.77 -19.54
CA SER A 21 7.66 -21.69 -20.67
C SER A 21 6.48 -21.36 -21.61
N SER A 22 5.60 -20.41 -21.25
CA SER A 22 4.44 -20.06 -22.10
C SER A 22 3.97 -18.62 -21.92
N CYS A 23 4.77 -17.66 -22.40
CA CYS A 23 4.30 -16.28 -22.49
C CYS A 23 3.03 -16.20 -23.34
N ARG A 24 1.99 -15.57 -22.81
CA ARG A 24 0.76 -15.26 -23.55
C ARG A 24 0.83 -13.83 -24.07
N THR A 25 0.18 -13.60 -25.21
CA THR A 25 -0.07 -12.22 -25.66
C THR A 25 -1.13 -11.61 -24.76
N VAL A 26 -0.77 -10.55 -24.05
CA VAL A 26 -1.69 -9.71 -23.29
C VAL A 26 -2.05 -8.52 -24.17
N SER A 27 -3.32 -8.11 -24.14
CA SER A 27 -3.81 -7.00 -24.96
C SER A 27 -4.99 -6.33 -24.29
N CYS A 28 -5.09 -5.01 -24.48
CA CYS A 28 -6.30 -4.27 -24.18
C CYS A 28 -7.38 -4.57 -25.24
N GLY A 29 -8.58 -4.89 -24.77
CA GLY A 29 -9.78 -5.04 -25.56
C GLY A 29 -10.64 -3.78 -25.51
N SER A 30 -11.93 -3.92 -25.82
CA SER A 30 -12.90 -2.83 -25.74
C SER A 30 -13.71 -2.93 -24.47
N THR A 31 -14.26 -1.81 -23.97
CA THR A 31 -15.16 -1.80 -22.82
C THR A 31 -16.19 -2.94 -22.86
N ALA A 32 -16.18 -3.78 -21.84
CA ALA A 32 -17.08 -4.90 -21.67
C ALA A 32 -18.52 -4.38 -21.47
N ALA A 33 -19.49 -5.10 -22.04
CA ALA A 33 -20.89 -4.90 -21.70
C ALA A 33 -21.09 -5.10 -20.19
N SER A 34 -22.11 -4.46 -19.60
CA SER A 34 -22.43 -4.62 -18.17
C SER A 34 -22.57 -6.10 -17.80
N GLY A 35 -21.86 -6.51 -16.74
CA GLY A 35 -21.76 -7.91 -16.30
C GLY A 35 -20.96 -8.82 -17.26
N GLY A 36 -20.25 -8.26 -18.23
CA GLY A 36 -19.37 -8.95 -19.17
C GLY A 36 -18.00 -9.27 -18.59
N ASN A 37 -17.13 -9.87 -19.39
CA ASN A 37 -15.79 -10.27 -18.96
C ASN A 37 -14.80 -9.08 -19.04
N CYS A 38 -14.27 -8.64 -17.90
CA CYS A 38 -13.09 -7.75 -17.85
C CYS A 38 -11.81 -8.49 -18.21
N VAL A 39 -11.74 -9.81 -18.01
CA VAL A 39 -10.61 -10.63 -18.45
C VAL A 39 -11.17 -11.80 -19.25
N THR A 40 -10.66 -11.99 -20.45
CA THR A 40 -10.96 -13.14 -21.31
C THR A 40 -9.67 -13.88 -21.63
N THR A 41 -9.63 -15.17 -21.35
CA THR A 41 -8.42 -15.98 -21.40
C THR A 41 -8.56 -17.09 -22.45
N THR A 42 -7.63 -17.16 -23.38
CA THR A 42 -7.46 -18.30 -24.29
C THR A 42 -6.14 -19.02 -24.00
N THR A 43 -5.81 -20.07 -24.76
CA THR A 43 -4.54 -20.80 -24.62
C THR A 43 -3.30 -19.94 -24.90
N SER A 44 -3.41 -18.89 -25.72
CA SER A 44 -2.28 -18.08 -26.17
C SER A 44 -2.47 -16.58 -25.97
N THR A 45 -3.69 -16.13 -25.66
CA THR A 45 -4.01 -14.71 -25.47
C THR A 45 -4.76 -14.46 -24.18
N VAL A 46 -4.52 -13.30 -23.61
CA VAL A 46 -5.30 -12.69 -22.54
C VAL A 46 -5.76 -11.33 -23.05
N THR A 47 -7.06 -11.10 -23.03
CA THR A 47 -7.66 -9.81 -23.38
C THR A 47 -8.25 -9.19 -22.14
N VAL A 48 -7.82 -7.97 -21.85
CA VAL A 48 -8.26 -7.17 -20.71
C VAL A 48 -9.19 -6.10 -21.23
N ASN A 49 -10.44 -6.10 -20.79
CA ASN A 49 -11.48 -5.17 -21.19
C ASN A 49 -11.84 -4.26 -20.03
N ASP A 50 -12.10 -2.99 -20.31
CA ASP A 50 -12.61 -2.06 -19.30
C ASP A 50 -13.99 -2.50 -18.83
N CYS A 51 -14.33 -2.16 -17.59
CA CYS A 51 -15.68 -2.36 -17.12
C CYS A 51 -16.58 -1.18 -17.50
N SER A 52 -17.86 -1.47 -17.72
CA SER A 52 -18.87 -0.44 -17.87
C SER A 52 -18.94 0.43 -16.61
N SER A 53 -19.35 1.69 -16.76
CA SER A 53 -19.44 2.65 -15.64
C SER A 53 -20.21 2.07 -14.44
N GLY A 54 -19.63 2.18 -13.24
CA GLY A 54 -20.20 1.66 -12.00
C GLY A 54 -19.84 0.20 -11.67
N GLU A 55 -19.13 -0.48 -12.55
CA GLU A 55 -18.59 -1.83 -12.34
C GLU A 55 -17.07 -1.81 -12.17
N HIS A 56 -16.52 -2.86 -11.56
CA HIS A 56 -15.09 -3.11 -11.48
C HIS A 56 -14.79 -4.58 -11.79
N CYS A 57 -13.54 -4.89 -12.12
CA CYS A 57 -13.14 -6.27 -12.37
C CYS A 57 -13.05 -7.03 -11.04
N ALA A 58 -13.84 -8.11 -10.89
CA ALA A 58 -14.01 -8.79 -9.60
C ALA A 58 -12.72 -9.42 -9.04
N ASN A 59 -11.76 -9.74 -9.91
CA ASN A 59 -10.54 -10.45 -9.53
C ASN A 59 -9.33 -9.82 -10.24
N THR A 60 -8.90 -8.64 -9.78
CA THR A 60 -7.67 -8.01 -10.27
C THR A 60 -6.41 -8.67 -9.69
N ALA A 61 -6.53 -9.46 -8.62
CA ALA A 61 -5.39 -10.18 -8.06
C ALA A 61 -4.72 -11.11 -9.10
N GLN A 62 -5.46 -11.55 -10.13
CA GLN A 62 -4.92 -12.40 -11.19
C GLN A 62 -3.82 -11.76 -12.06
N PHE A 63 -3.76 -10.42 -12.09
CA PHE A 63 -2.73 -9.66 -12.80
C PHE A 63 -1.37 -9.82 -12.10
N GLY A 64 -1.42 -9.89 -10.78
CA GLY A 64 -0.25 -10.05 -9.95
C GLY A 64 0.42 -11.41 -10.12
N ASP A 65 1.68 -11.40 -9.75
CA ASP A 65 2.54 -12.57 -9.62
C ASP A 65 1.83 -13.77 -8.96
N ASN A 66 1.82 -14.90 -9.66
CA ASN A 66 1.43 -16.25 -9.19
C ASN A 66 -0.04 -16.64 -9.26
N ASN A 67 -0.93 -15.83 -9.84
CA ASN A 67 -2.31 -16.22 -10.02
C ASN A 67 -2.59 -16.77 -11.43
N ALA A 68 -3.49 -17.75 -11.51
CA ALA A 68 -3.92 -18.28 -12.79
C ALA A 68 -4.83 -17.26 -13.48
N TRP A 69 -4.46 -16.89 -14.70
CA TRP A 69 -5.34 -16.12 -15.58
C TRP A 69 -6.61 -16.92 -15.84
N THR A 70 -7.74 -16.34 -15.46
CA THR A 70 -9.05 -16.94 -15.62
C THR A 70 -10.03 -15.87 -16.08
N ASP A 71 -11.08 -16.28 -16.78
CA ASP A 71 -12.12 -15.35 -17.14
C ASP A 71 -12.67 -14.68 -15.87
N SER A 72 -12.78 -13.36 -15.92
CA SER A 72 -13.25 -12.57 -14.79
C SER A 72 -14.28 -11.56 -15.24
N LEU A 73 -15.31 -11.40 -14.42
CA LEU A 73 -16.47 -10.58 -14.71
C LEU A 73 -16.29 -9.17 -14.15
N CYS A 74 -16.85 -8.21 -14.88
CA CYS A 74 -17.24 -6.93 -14.32
C CYS A 74 -18.40 -7.14 -13.35
N VAL A 75 -18.22 -6.65 -12.13
CA VAL A 75 -19.23 -6.73 -11.07
C VAL A 75 -19.61 -5.33 -10.63
N ALA A 76 -20.90 -5.15 -10.33
CA ALA A 76 -21.40 -3.89 -9.81
C ALA A 76 -20.69 -3.54 -8.51
N THR A 77 -20.32 -2.27 -8.39
CA THR A 77 -19.76 -1.74 -7.15
C THR A 77 -20.87 -1.70 -6.11
N THR A 78 -20.87 -2.65 -5.17
CA THR A 78 -21.84 -2.69 -4.07
C THR A 78 -21.29 -1.88 -2.90
N SER A 79 -21.75 -0.65 -2.74
CA SER A 79 -21.44 0.19 -1.59
C SER A 79 -22.33 -0.19 -0.40
N THR A 80 -22.03 -1.30 0.27
CA THR A 80 -22.62 -1.56 1.59
C THR A 80 -21.81 -0.82 2.65
N SER A 81 -21.99 0.50 2.75
CA SER A 81 -21.75 1.18 4.02
C SER A 81 -22.89 0.78 4.94
N THR A 82 -22.71 -0.29 5.72
CA THR A 82 -23.60 -0.50 6.86
C THR A 82 -23.24 0.55 7.90
N ASP A 83 -24.08 1.59 8.01
CA ASP A 83 -24.08 2.49 9.15
C ASP A 83 -24.42 1.66 10.39
N ASN A 84 -23.39 1.20 11.07
CA ASN A 84 -23.52 0.46 12.31
C ASN A 84 -23.69 1.45 13.47
N CYS A 85 -24.86 2.09 13.54
CA CYS A 85 -25.29 2.85 14.71
C CYS A 85 -25.54 1.86 15.86
N VAL A 86 -24.57 1.65 16.75
CA VAL A 86 -24.73 0.79 17.92
C VAL A 86 -24.76 1.70 19.16
N GLY A 87 -25.96 1.85 19.74
CA GLY A 87 -26.20 2.69 20.92
C GLY A 87 -25.76 2.05 22.23
N ASP A 88 -24.50 1.65 22.32
CA ASP A 88 -23.92 1.03 23.52
C ASP A 88 -22.75 1.81 24.14
N GLY A 89 -22.39 2.98 23.61
CA GLY A 89 -21.35 3.85 24.15
C GLY A 89 -19.93 3.30 23.98
N THR A 90 -19.73 2.32 23.08
CA THR A 90 -18.44 1.64 22.90
C THR A 90 -17.61 2.20 21.75
N LEU A 91 -18.17 3.11 20.95
CA LEU A 91 -17.44 3.63 19.80
C LEU A 91 -16.31 4.57 20.24
N VAL A 92 -15.15 4.29 19.66
CA VAL A 92 -13.89 5.01 19.91
C VAL A 92 -13.78 6.28 19.07
N THR A 93 -12.77 7.11 19.31
CA THR A 93 -12.48 8.31 18.52
C THR A 93 -12.51 8.01 17.02
N TRP A 94 -13.19 8.87 16.27
CA TRP A 94 -13.41 8.75 14.83
C TRP A 94 -14.21 7.52 14.37
N GLY A 95 -14.81 6.77 15.31
CA GLY A 95 -15.83 5.78 15.01
C GLY A 95 -17.08 6.44 14.42
N LYS A 96 -17.73 5.79 13.43
CA LYS A 96 -19.00 6.29 12.88
C LYS A 96 -20.12 6.14 13.90
N CYS A 97 -20.71 7.25 14.32
CA CYS A 97 -21.80 7.33 15.29
C CYS A 97 -23.05 7.96 14.67
N CYS A 98 -24.19 7.76 15.29
CA CYS A 98 -25.46 8.32 14.84
C CYS A 98 -26.11 9.16 15.94
N VAL A 99 -25.80 8.86 17.20
CA VAL A 99 -26.12 9.68 18.37
C VAL A 99 -24.95 9.71 19.34
N ASP A 100 -24.92 10.73 20.19
CA ASP A 100 -23.93 10.92 21.27
C ASP A 100 -23.71 9.66 22.12
N ALA A 101 -24.79 8.94 22.42
CA ALA A 101 -24.77 7.74 23.25
C ALA A 101 -24.04 6.55 22.59
N ASP A 102 -23.73 6.61 21.30
CA ASP A 102 -22.94 5.58 20.64
C ASP A 102 -21.44 5.72 21.01
N CYS A 103 -21.00 6.93 21.32
CA CYS A 103 -19.60 7.28 21.53
C CYS A 103 -19.18 7.14 22.99
N PHE A 104 -17.95 6.66 23.22
CA PHE A 104 -17.37 6.59 24.57
C PHE A 104 -17.27 7.99 25.22
N SER A 105 -16.95 9.01 24.43
CA SER A 105 -16.92 10.41 24.87
C SER A 105 -18.31 10.99 25.19
N GLY A 106 -19.38 10.32 24.76
CA GLY A 106 -20.73 10.85 24.81
C GLY A 106 -20.97 12.02 23.86
N ASP A 107 -20.15 12.19 22.82
CA ASP A 107 -20.29 13.26 21.82
C ASP A 107 -20.07 12.70 20.41
N CYS A 108 -21.16 12.65 19.65
CA CYS A 108 -21.15 12.35 18.22
C CYS A 108 -20.99 13.68 17.46
N GLY A 109 -19.76 13.93 17.02
CA GLY A 109 -19.35 15.18 16.41
C GLY A 109 -19.73 15.33 14.95
N VAL A 110 -18.98 16.19 14.26
CA VAL A 110 -19.17 16.45 12.83
C VAL A 110 -18.93 15.18 12.00
N ASN A 111 -19.58 15.09 10.85
CA ASN A 111 -19.51 13.95 9.94
C ASN A 111 -19.94 12.61 10.56
N ASN A 112 -20.76 12.64 11.62
CA ASN A 112 -21.23 11.43 12.30
C ASN A 112 -20.03 10.63 12.85
N ARG A 113 -19.07 11.32 13.49
CA ARG A 113 -17.85 10.73 14.05
C ARG A 113 -17.72 11.03 15.54
N CYS A 114 -17.35 10.02 16.32
CA CYS A 114 -17.13 10.19 17.76
C CYS A 114 -15.96 11.11 18.03
N LYS A 115 -16.17 12.10 18.90
CA LYS A 115 -15.09 12.97 19.37
C LYS A 115 -14.20 12.26 20.37
N PRO A 116 -12.93 12.67 20.49
CA PRO A 116 -12.06 12.15 21.54
C PRO A 116 -12.47 12.63 22.93
N VAL A 117 -12.03 11.89 23.92
CA VAL A 117 -12.00 12.34 25.32
C VAL A 117 -10.83 13.30 25.51
N ALA A 118 -11.04 14.37 26.29
CA ALA A 118 -10.04 15.40 26.49
C ALA A 118 -8.84 14.92 27.32
N GLU A 119 -7.73 15.66 27.24
CA GLU A 119 -6.57 15.42 28.10
C GLU A 119 -6.95 15.50 29.58
N GLY A 120 -6.46 14.53 30.37
CA GLY A 120 -6.74 14.42 31.80
C GLY A 120 -8.04 13.69 32.15
N ASP A 121 -8.93 13.48 31.19
CA ASP A 121 -10.18 12.75 31.40
C ASP A 121 -9.99 11.24 31.29
N ALA A 122 -10.97 10.50 31.83
CA ALA A 122 -10.88 9.05 31.99
C ALA A 122 -10.94 8.30 30.65
N CYS A 123 -10.08 7.31 30.50
CA CYS A 123 -10.02 6.42 29.34
C CYS A 123 -9.86 4.97 29.79
N THR A 124 -10.16 4.02 28.90
CA THR A 124 -9.88 2.59 29.16
C THR A 124 -8.87 2.00 28.18
N VAL A 125 -8.87 2.50 26.94
CA VAL A 125 -7.96 2.18 25.84
C VAL A 125 -7.49 3.46 25.14
N ASP A 126 -6.39 3.38 24.40
CA ASP A 126 -5.78 4.54 23.73
C ASP A 126 -6.74 5.18 22.71
N GLU A 127 -7.52 4.36 22.02
CA GLU A 127 -8.47 4.79 21.00
C GLU A 127 -9.60 5.72 21.53
N HIS A 128 -9.74 5.89 22.85
CA HIS A 128 -10.69 6.84 23.43
C HIS A 128 -10.16 8.28 23.44
N CYS A 129 -8.84 8.45 23.36
CA CYS A 129 -8.17 9.73 23.43
C CYS A 129 -8.12 10.40 22.06
N ASP A 130 -7.57 11.60 22.01
CA ASP A 130 -7.24 12.29 20.76
C ASP A 130 -6.03 11.64 20.07
N GLY A 131 -5.78 11.99 18.81
CA GLY A 131 -4.67 11.44 18.02
C GLY A 131 -3.28 11.71 18.57
N PHE A 132 -3.12 12.78 19.35
CA PHE A 132 -1.87 13.16 20.03
C PHE A 132 -1.86 12.78 21.51
N HIS A 133 -2.74 11.86 21.90
CA HIS A 133 -2.87 11.39 23.27
C HIS A 133 -3.04 9.87 23.31
N TYR A 134 -2.70 9.28 24.45
CA TYR A 134 -2.90 7.86 24.72
C TYR A 134 -3.43 7.65 26.13
N CYS A 135 -3.91 6.44 26.42
CA CYS A 135 -4.48 6.12 27.70
C CYS A 135 -3.38 5.72 28.70
N GLY A 136 -2.99 6.70 29.53
CA GLY A 136 -1.91 6.54 30.50
C GLY A 136 -2.20 5.48 31.56
N SER A 137 -1.16 5.12 32.33
CA SER A 137 -1.27 4.17 33.44
C SER A 137 -2.28 4.59 34.53
N GLY A 138 -2.51 5.89 34.67
CA GLY A 138 -3.55 6.48 35.52
C GLY A 138 -4.99 6.34 34.99
N LYS A 139 -5.19 5.68 33.84
CA LYS A 139 -6.48 5.57 33.14
C LYS A 139 -7.06 6.93 32.76
N THR A 140 -6.18 7.84 32.36
CA THR A 140 -6.52 9.16 31.83
C THR A 140 -5.78 9.42 30.53
N CYS A 141 -6.39 10.18 29.62
CA CYS A 141 -5.73 10.60 28.40
C CYS A 141 -4.55 11.53 28.72
N VAL A 142 -3.38 11.23 28.17
CA VAL A 142 -2.14 11.98 28.36
C VAL A 142 -1.45 12.16 27.02
N SER A 143 -0.69 13.25 26.85
CA SER A 143 -0.04 13.55 25.58
C SER A 143 0.95 12.46 25.17
N THR A 144 1.04 12.21 23.87
CA THR A 144 2.11 11.42 23.26
C THR A 144 3.47 12.07 23.48
N VAL A 145 4.54 11.30 23.27
CA VAL A 145 5.92 11.77 23.38
C VAL A 145 6.59 11.87 22.02
N SER A 146 7.48 12.85 21.88
CA SER A 146 8.16 13.15 20.63
C SER A 146 9.20 12.11 20.25
N GLU A 147 9.72 12.23 19.02
CA GLU A 147 10.88 11.47 18.54
C GLU A 147 12.05 11.42 19.53
N GLY A 148 12.70 10.25 19.61
CA GLY A 148 13.86 9.99 20.45
C GLY A 148 13.55 9.88 21.95
N LYS A 149 12.29 10.05 22.37
CA LYS A 149 11.87 9.83 23.76
C LYS A 149 11.60 8.36 24.02
N GLN A 150 11.70 7.98 25.29
CA GLN A 150 11.45 6.61 25.72
C GLN A 150 9.97 6.25 25.56
N CYS A 151 9.73 5.04 25.09
CA CYS A 151 8.41 4.47 24.93
C CYS A 151 8.42 2.98 25.27
N SER A 152 7.24 2.41 25.50
CA SER A 152 7.03 0.97 25.59
C SER A 152 6.03 0.43 24.56
N THR A 153 5.20 1.30 23.98
CA THR A 153 4.23 0.97 22.93
C THR A 153 4.20 2.08 21.89
N SER A 154 3.86 1.77 20.64
CA SER A 154 3.82 2.77 19.56
C SER A 154 2.82 3.89 19.82
N ASN A 155 1.68 3.58 20.45
CA ASN A 155 0.64 4.56 20.78
C ASN A 155 1.11 5.65 21.75
N GLN A 156 2.26 5.46 22.44
CA GLN A 156 2.84 6.52 23.26
C GLN A 156 3.55 7.59 22.45
N CYS A 157 3.93 7.30 21.20
CA CYS A 157 4.63 8.21 20.33
C CYS A 157 3.66 9.11 19.58
N GLU A 158 4.12 10.25 19.07
CA GLU A 158 3.31 11.10 18.19
C GLU A 158 2.90 10.36 16.90
N PRO A 159 1.77 10.73 16.26
CA PRO A 159 1.40 10.22 14.93
C PRO A 159 2.56 10.34 13.94
N GLY A 160 2.79 9.29 13.13
CA GLY A 160 3.95 9.18 12.23
C GLY A 160 5.17 8.52 12.86
N TYR A 161 5.12 8.25 14.17
CA TYR A 161 6.16 7.59 14.92
C TYR A 161 5.64 6.31 15.56
N GLY A 162 6.54 5.40 15.89
CA GLY A 162 6.26 4.20 16.65
C GLY A 162 7.39 3.87 17.61
N CYS A 163 7.14 2.92 18.50
CA CYS A 163 8.15 2.54 19.48
C CYS A 163 9.11 1.50 18.90
N SER A 164 10.32 1.93 18.54
CA SER A 164 11.37 1.06 18.03
C SER A 164 12.51 0.97 19.03
N LEU A 165 12.79 -0.26 19.50
CA LEU A 165 13.88 -0.52 20.46
C LEU A 165 13.82 0.36 21.73
N GLY A 166 12.60 0.72 22.15
CA GLY A 166 12.34 1.53 23.34
C GLY A 166 12.40 3.04 23.14
N LEU A 167 12.53 3.52 21.89
CA LEU A 167 12.51 4.94 21.55
C LEU A 167 11.46 5.22 20.48
N CYS A 168 10.82 6.39 20.56
CA CYS A 168 9.96 6.87 19.49
C CYS A 168 10.79 7.14 18.24
N THR A 169 10.54 6.38 17.20
CA THR A 169 11.27 6.41 15.92
C THR A 169 10.25 6.63 14.82
N GLN A 170 10.58 7.52 13.90
CA GLN A 170 9.71 7.85 12.78
C GLN A 170 9.55 6.65 11.85
N TYR A 171 8.34 6.48 11.29
CA TYR A 171 8.12 5.49 10.25
C TYR A 171 8.86 5.86 8.96
N TRP A 172 9.36 4.84 8.27
CA TRP A 172 10.04 4.94 6.97
C TRP A 172 11.16 5.98 6.89
N SER A 173 12.01 6.08 7.92
CA SER A 173 13.10 7.08 7.99
C SER A 173 14.49 6.51 8.27
N GLN A 174 14.58 5.23 8.65
CA GLN A 174 15.83 4.63 9.05
C GLN A 174 16.60 4.12 7.83
N ALA A 175 17.84 4.58 7.70
CA ALA A 175 18.73 4.22 6.61
C ALA A 175 19.15 2.73 6.66
N ILE A 176 19.60 2.22 5.51
CA ILE A 176 20.14 0.85 5.37
C ILE A 176 21.22 0.57 6.43
N SER A 177 21.28 -0.67 6.92
CA SER A 177 22.12 -1.16 8.03
C SER A 177 21.72 -0.65 9.42
N THR A 178 20.69 0.19 9.56
CA THR A 178 20.22 0.64 10.88
C THR A 178 19.36 -0.43 11.54
N LYS A 179 19.66 -0.76 12.80
CA LYS A 179 18.88 -1.74 13.55
C LYS A 179 17.57 -1.14 14.04
N VAL A 180 16.46 -1.82 13.75
CA VAL A 180 15.10 -1.40 14.13
C VAL A 180 14.33 -2.57 14.73
N SER A 181 13.07 -2.36 15.14
CA SER A 181 12.20 -3.44 15.65
C SER A 181 11.29 -4.04 14.59
N ALA A 182 11.08 -3.35 13.47
CA ALA A 182 10.19 -3.78 12.37
C ALA A 182 10.54 -3.08 11.05
N ALA A 183 10.08 -3.64 9.94
CA ALA A 183 10.42 -3.19 8.59
C ALA A 183 9.97 -1.75 8.29
N TYR A 184 8.79 -1.36 8.77
CA TYR A 184 8.17 -0.06 8.51
C TYR A 184 8.86 1.15 9.17
N TYR A 185 9.96 0.93 9.91
CA TYR A 185 10.85 2.02 10.31
C TYR A 185 11.90 2.35 9.25
N CYS A 186 12.18 1.42 8.33
CA CYS A 186 13.20 1.59 7.30
C CYS A 186 12.65 2.34 6.08
N GLU A 187 13.46 3.17 5.44
CA GLU A 187 13.11 3.88 4.20
C GLU A 187 12.66 2.91 3.08
N THR A 188 13.15 1.67 3.11
CA THR A 188 12.83 0.60 2.17
C THR A 188 11.67 -0.30 2.62
N ASN A 189 11.12 -0.08 3.82
CA ASN A 189 10.15 -0.95 4.48
C ASN A 189 10.61 -2.43 4.56
N THR A 190 11.90 -2.69 4.73
CA THR A 190 12.47 -4.05 4.76
C THR A 190 13.61 -4.16 5.75
N ILE A 191 13.71 -5.34 6.38
CA ILE A 191 14.77 -5.70 7.32
C ILE A 191 15.34 -7.07 6.99
N ASP A 192 16.60 -7.28 7.33
CA ASP A 192 17.23 -8.60 7.32
C ASP A 192 16.82 -9.48 8.51
N ALA A 193 17.35 -10.70 8.57
CA ALA A 193 17.09 -11.65 9.65
C ALA A 193 17.60 -11.18 11.04
N TYR A 194 18.38 -10.10 11.10
CA TYR A 194 18.94 -9.51 12.32
C TYR A 194 18.29 -8.16 12.67
N TYR A 195 17.21 -7.80 11.97
CA TYR A 195 16.47 -6.55 12.12
C TYR A 195 17.25 -5.30 11.72
N ASN A 196 18.22 -5.40 10.83
CA ASN A 196 18.82 -4.21 10.19
C ASN A 196 18.00 -3.84 8.96
N CYS A 197 17.74 -2.55 8.77
CA CYS A 197 17.16 -2.02 7.55
C CYS A 197 17.97 -2.49 6.35
N ASP A 198 17.29 -3.06 5.36
CA ASP A 198 17.95 -3.73 4.25
C ASP A 198 17.40 -3.23 2.91
N ASN A 199 18.16 -3.51 1.87
CA ASN A 199 17.79 -3.23 0.49
C ASN A 199 18.31 -4.36 -0.40
N TYR A 200 17.75 -4.52 -1.59
CA TYR A 200 18.17 -5.55 -2.51
C TYR A 200 18.72 -4.96 -3.80
N THR A 201 19.77 -5.61 -4.30
CA THR A 201 20.19 -5.47 -5.69
C THR A 201 19.69 -6.67 -6.47
N VAL A 202 19.36 -6.48 -7.75
CA VAL A 202 18.96 -7.56 -8.65
C VAL A 202 19.98 -7.71 -9.77
N SER A 203 20.39 -8.94 -10.07
CA SER A 203 21.22 -9.26 -11.24
C SER A 203 20.71 -10.51 -11.96
N VAL A 204 21.22 -10.78 -13.16
CA VAL A 204 20.95 -12.04 -13.88
C VAL A 204 22.18 -12.92 -13.87
N ASP A 205 22.02 -14.19 -13.51
CA ASP A 205 23.08 -15.20 -13.53
C ASP A 205 24.39 -14.78 -12.81
N GLY A 206 24.29 -13.91 -11.80
CA GLY A 206 25.42 -13.41 -11.02
C GLY A 206 26.22 -12.30 -11.70
N SER A 207 25.63 -11.64 -12.71
CA SER A 207 26.17 -10.44 -13.36
C SER A 207 26.25 -9.24 -12.41
N ASN A 208 26.72 -8.10 -12.94
CA ASN A 208 26.52 -6.80 -12.30
C ASN A 208 25.03 -6.54 -12.04
N PRO A 209 24.69 -5.71 -11.03
CA PRO A 209 23.33 -5.26 -10.80
C PRO A 209 22.70 -4.66 -12.06
N LEU A 210 21.44 -5.01 -12.30
CA LEU A 210 20.62 -4.45 -13.37
C LEU A 210 20.11 -3.06 -12.98
N ALA A 211 20.04 -2.15 -13.95
CA ALA A 211 19.26 -0.93 -13.82
C ALA A 211 17.78 -1.21 -14.14
N SER A 212 16.89 -0.39 -13.58
CA SER A 212 15.47 -0.38 -13.98
C SER A 212 15.35 -0.20 -15.51
N PRO A 213 14.49 -0.98 -16.21
CA PRO A 213 13.39 -1.79 -15.68
C PRO A 213 13.74 -3.25 -15.32
N TYR A 214 15.02 -3.57 -15.11
CA TYR A 214 15.49 -4.90 -14.68
C TYR A 214 15.20 -6.01 -15.70
N GLN A 215 15.53 -5.74 -16.97
CA GLN A 215 15.31 -6.69 -18.07
C GLN A 215 16.13 -7.98 -17.91
N CYS A 216 15.53 -9.10 -18.33
CA CYS A 216 16.12 -10.43 -18.34
C CYS A 216 15.64 -11.23 -19.57
N VAL A 217 16.26 -12.37 -19.84
CA VAL A 217 15.84 -13.28 -20.92
C VAL A 217 14.96 -14.39 -20.36
N VAL A 218 13.73 -14.46 -20.87
CA VAL A 218 12.73 -15.46 -20.47
C VAL A 218 13.27 -16.87 -20.70
N SER A 219 12.92 -17.83 -19.83
CA SER A 219 13.29 -19.25 -19.86
C SER A 219 14.77 -19.61 -19.67
N SER A 220 15.69 -18.64 -19.82
CA SER A 220 17.14 -18.90 -19.80
C SER A 220 17.88 -18.20 -18.67
N GLN A 221 17.33 -17.12 -18.12
CA GLN A 221 17.93 -16.37 -17.02
C GLN A 221 17.07 -16.41 -15.77
N SER A 222 17.76 -16.35 -14.63
CA SER A 222 17.13 -16.17 -13.32
C SER A 222 17.57 -14.87 -12.68
N CYS A 223 16.62 -14.19 -12.06
CA CYS A 223 16.79 -12.96 -11.33
C CYS A 223 17.29 -13.27 -9.92
N ILE A 224 18.49 -12.80 -9.60
CA ILE A 224 19.17 -13.03 -8.33
C ILE A 224 19.10 -11.75 -7.52
N TYR A 225 18.36 -11.80 -6.42
CA TYR A 225 18.19 -10.71 -5.47
C TYR A 225 19.16 -10.92 -4.33
N LYS A 226 20.04 -9.96 -4.09
CA LYS A 226 21.04 -10.02 -3.03
C LYS A 226 20.79 -8.93 -2.01
N SER A 227 20.63 -9.34 -0.76
CA SER A 227 20.55 -8.45 0.40
C SER A 227 21.81 -7.60 0.52
N TYR A 228 21.65 -6.34 0.92
CA TYR A 228 22.76 -5.42 1.14
C TYR A 228 23.45 -5.70 2.47
N THR A 229 22.69 -5.97 3.52
CA THR A 229 23.22 -6.12 4.89
C THR A 229 23.58 -7.56 5.26
N SER A 230 23.11 -8.54 4.49
CA SER A 230 23.31 -9.96 4.79
C SER A 230 23.81 -10.76 3.58
N SER A 231 24.17 -12.02 3.80
CA SER A 231 24.48 -12.95 2.71
C SER A 231 23.24 -13.61 2.11
N ALA A 232 22.03 -13.14 2.44
CA ALA A 232 20.80 -13.69 1.91
C ALA A 232 20.68 -13.41 0.41
N THR A 233 20.30 -14.45 -0.32
CA THR A 233 20.07 -14.40 -1.75
C THR A 233 18.75 -15.09 -2.07
N HIS A 234 17.94 -14.47 -2.91
CA HIS A 234 16.73 -15.05 -3.46
C HIS A 234 16.84 -15.16 -4.97
N THR A 235 16.26 -16.21 -5.53
CA THR A 235 16.27 -16.42 -6.98
C THR A 235 14.83 -16.56 -7.44
N LEU A 236 14.44 -15.70 -8.37
CA LEU A 236 13.14 -15.74 -9.03
C LEU A 236 13.36 -15.90 -10.53
N ALA A 237 12.36 -16.46 -11.20
CA ALA A 237 12.40 -16.60 -12.63
C ALA A 237 12.15 -15.25 -13.33
N CYS A 238 12.72 -15.08 -14.52
CA CYS A 238 12.40 -13.96 -15.40
C CYS A 238 10.93 -14.03 -15.86
N GLN A 239 10.19 -12.93 -15.77
CA GLN A 239 8.76 -12.91 -16.10
C GLN A 239 8.48 -12.34 -17.49
N CYS A 240 7.49 -12.90 -18.17
CA CYS A 240 7.07 -12.41 -19.48
C CYS A 240 6.43 -11.02 -19.38
N GLY A 241 6.80 -10.09 -20.27
CA GLY A 241 6.13 -8.80 -20.44
C GLY A 241 4.87 -8.87 -21.32
N GLY A 242 4.16 -10.00 -21.37
CA GLY A 242 2.88 -10.11 -22.09
C GLY A 242 2.93 -10.18 -23.63
N GLY A 243 4.04 -10.56 -24.26
CA GLY A 243 4.08 -10.93 -25.68
C GLY A 243 4.15 -12.45 -25.87
N ALA A 244 3.31 -13.04 -26.74
CA ALA A 244 3.54 -14.42 -27.19
C ALA A 244 4.90 -14.48 -27.89
N ASP A 245 5.77 -15.39 -27.45
CA ASP A 245 7.16 -15.52 -27.90
C ASP A 245 8.13 -14.40 -27.43
N ALA A 246 7.76 -13.63 -26.40
CA ALA A 246 8.67 -12.66 -25.81
C ALA A 246 9.93 -13.35 -25.26
N THR A 247 11.08 -13.08 -25.87
CA THR A 247 12.39 -13.49 -25.36
C THR A 247 12.89 -12.54 -24.28
N VAL A 248 12.37 -11.32 -24.26
CA VAL A 248 12.63 -10.30 -23.24
C VAL A 248 11.56 -10.38 -22.17
N GLY A 249 12.00 -10.39 -20.92
CA GLY A 249 11.17 -10.32 -19.74
C GLY A 249 11.76 -9.37 -18.71
N TYR A 250 11.18 -9.36 -17.53
CA TYR A 250 11.55 -8.46 -16.44
C TYR A 250 11.68 -9.22 -15.14
N CYS A 251 12.67 -8.83 -14.35
CA CYS A 251 12.82 -9.33 -13.00
C CYS A 251 11.74 -8.70 -12.10
N PRO A 252 10.95 -9.49 -11.36
CA PRO A 252 9.87 -8.96 -10.54
C PRO A 252 10.36 -8.07 -9.41
N VAL A 253 9.57 -7.07 -9.02
CA VAL A 253 9.89 -6.17 -7.91
C VAL A 253 9.23 -6.68 -6.63
N ARG A 254 9.72 -7.82 -6.11
CA ARG A 254 9.20 -8.45 -4.87
C ARG A 254 9.91 -8.01 -3.59
N TYR A 255 11.09 -7.45 -3.75
CA TYR A 255 11.94 -6.95 -2.69
C TYR A 255 12.13 -5.46 -2.93
N PRO A 256 12.38 -4.65 -1.89
CA PRO A 256 12.78 -3.28 -2.16
C PRO A 256 14.07 -3.31 -2.95
N LEU A 257 14.01 -2.81 -4.18
CA LEU A 257 15.18 -2.69 -5.05
C LEU A 257 15.78 -1.30 -4.87
N GLU A 258 17.11 -1.26 -4.88
CA GLU A 258 17.89 -0.03 -4.91
C GLU A 258 17.38 0.90 -6.02
N GLY A 259 17.16 2.17 -5.66
CA GLY A 259 16.60 3.19 -6.55
C GLY A 259 15.10 3.12 -6.83
N THR A 260 14.38 2.09 -6.35
CA THR A 260 12.92 1.97 -6.56
C THR A 260 12.11 2.42 -5.34
N TYR A 261 12.51 2.03 -4.13
CA TYR A 261 11.69 2.21 -2.92
C TYR A 261 12.14 3.34 -2.01
N GLU A 262 13.42 3.73 -2.10
CA GLU A 262 14.06 4.70 -1.19
C GLU A 262 13.36 6.06 -1.19
N ASN A 263 12.67 6.42 -2.28
CA ASN A 263 11.92 7.66 -2.41
C ASN A 263 10.40 7.48 -2.30
N PHE A 264 9.91 6.25 -2.12
CA PHE A 264 8.47 5.98 -2.07
C PHE A 264 7.92 6.08 -0.65
N TYR A 265 8.36 5.20 0.25
CA TYR A 265 7.79 5.13 1.59
C TYR A 265 7.97 6.42 2.42
N PRO A 266 9.10 7.14 2.34
CA PRO A 266 9.24 8.42 3.05
C PRO A 266 8.19 9.47 2.66
N LYS A 267 7.56 9.38 1.48
CA LYS A 267 6.46 10.30 1.06
C LYS A 267 5.16 10.07 1.81
N PHE A 268 5.07 8.97 2.56
CA PHE A 268 3.91 8.61 3.37
C PHE A 268 4.09 8.94 4.85
N GLN A 269 5.14 9.69 5.19
CA GLN A 269 5.22 10.31 6.51
C GLN A 269 4.01 11.21 6.74
N TYR A 270 3.44 11.12 7.94
CA TYR A 270 2.29 11.90 8.37
C TYR A 270 2.55 12.40 9.79
N TYR A 271 1.95 13.53 10.14
CA TYR A 271 2.15 14.17 11.45
C TYR A 271 0.84 14.64 12.07
N THR A 272 -0.29 14.28 11.45
CA THR A 272 -1.65 14.63 11.87
C THR A 272 -2.53 13.40 11.75
N THR A 273 -3.62 13.37 12.52
CA THR A 273 -4.62 12.30 12.47
C THR A 273 -5.86 12.72 13.25
N GLU A 274 -7.03 12.30 12.77
CA GLU A 274 -8.30 12.39 13.51
C GLU A 274 -8.59 11.10 14.29
N CYS A 275 -7.88 10.01 13.99
CA CYS A 275 -7.97 8.75 14.73
C CYS A 275 -7.08 8.77 15.98
N SER A 276 -7.23 7.77 16.84
CA SER A 276 -6.33 7.55 17.97
C SER A 276 -5.92 6.07 18.07
N GLY A 277 -4.98 5.79 18.99
CA GLY A 277 -4.43 4.47 19.25
C GLY A 277 -3.90 3.79 17.99
N SER A 278 -4.19 2.50 17.83
CA SER A 278 -3.64 1.69 16.73
C SER A 278 -3.90 2.24 15.32
N LYS A 279 -5.03 2.94 15.11
CA LYS A 279 -5.37 3.53 13.80
C LYS A 279 -4.54 4.76 13.47
N ALA A 280 -4.25 5.60 14.47
CA ALA A 280 -3.34 6.74 14.33
C ALA A 280 -1.90 6.32 13.99
N HIS A 281 -1.54 5.06 14.27
CA HIS A 281 -0.23 4.48 14.00
C HIS A 281 -0.25 3.42 12.90
N SER A 282 -1.30 3.40 12.08
CA SER A 282 -1.44 2.44 10.99
C SER A 282 -0.34 2.62 9.92
N GLN A 283 -0.02 1.53 9.22
CA GLN A 283 0.76 1.57 7.99
C GLN A 283 -0.10 1.29 6.74
N ASP A 284 -1.40 1.03 6.94
CA ASP A 284 -2.36 0.87 5.84
C ASP A 284 -2.82 2.26 5.35
N PRO A 285 -2.52 2.65 4.10
CA PRO A 285 -2.86 3.96 3.57
C PRO A 285 -4.38 4.20 3.52
N ASN A 286 -5.21 3.16 3.43
CA ASN A 286 -6.67 3.34 3.48
C ASN A 286 -7.11 3.76 4.88
N VAL A 287 -6.51 3.17 5.92
CA VAL A 287 -6.75 3.57 7.30
C VAL A 287 -6.23 4.98 7.53
N LEU A 288 -5.02 5.30 7.06
CA LEU A 288 -4.45 6.64 7.19
C LEU A 288 -5.31 7.70 6.49
N TYR A 289 -5.80 7.42 5.29
CA TYR A 289 -6.72 8.31 4.58
C TYR A 289 -8.06 8.44 5.30
N ASP A 290 -8.66 7.32 5.73
CA ASP A 290 -9.91 7.31 6.49
C ASP A 290 -9.76 8.08 7.82
N CYS A 291 -8.56 8.14 8.38
CA CYS A 291 -8.18 8.88 9.58
C CYS A 291 -7.68 10.31 9.31
N GLU A 292 -7.77 10.79 8.06
CA GLU A 292 -7.30 12.12 7.63
C GLU A 292 -5.82 12.39 7.95
N SER A 293 -5.01 11.33 8.03
CA SER A 293 -3.56 11.40 8.25
C SER A 293 -2.77 11.63 6.96
N ILE A 294 -3.32 11.18 5.84
CA ILE A 294 -2.76 11.43 4.50
C ILE A 294 -3.84 11.98 3.59
N TRP A 295 -3.42 12.70 2.57
CA TRP A 295 -4.28 13.30 1.57
C TRP A 295 -4.71 12.26 0.51
N ASN A 296 -5.74 12.60 -0.27
CA ASN A 296 -6.26 11.69 -1.29
C ASN A 296 -5.24 11.41 -2.41
N ASP A 297 -4.45 12.41 -2.79
CA ASP A 297 -3.35 12.29 -3.76
C ASP A 297 -2.25 11.34 -3.28
N GLN A 298 -1.87 11.39 -2.00
CA GLN A 298 -0.98 10.39 -1.39
C GLN A 298 -1.58 8.98 -1.50
N LEU A 299 -2.86 8.79 -1.14
CA LEU A 299 -3.52 7.49 -1.28
C LEU A 299 -3.52 7.00 -2.74
N LEU A 300 -3.81 7.88 -3.70
CA LEU A 300 -3.77 7.55 -5.13
C LEU A 300 -2.36 7.17 -5.57
N TYR A 301 -1.34 7.92 -5.15
CA TYR A 301 0.06 7.64 -5.45
C TYR A 301 0.50 6.29 -4.88
N TRP A 302 0.10 5.97 -3.65
CA TRP A 302 0.36 4.65 -3.07
C TRP A 302 -0.22 3.54 -3.93
N ASN A 303 -1.52 3.64 -4.24
CA ASN A 303 -2.23 2.61 -4.99
C ASN A 303 -1.61 2.45 -6.39
N ASN A 304 -1.21 3.56 -7.02
CA ASN A 304 -0.60 3.52 -8.33
C ASN A 304 0.74 2.78 -8.35
N VAL A 305 1.64 3.16 -7.45
CA VAL A 305 2.99 2.56 -7.37
C VAL A 305 2.91 1.09 -6.95
N GLN A 306 2.06 0.74 -5.99
CA GLN A 306 1.87 -0.67 -5.60
C GLN A 306 1.28 -1.51 -6.73
N GLY A 307 0.34 -0.97 -7.49
CA GLY A 307 -0.18 -1.64 -8.70
C GLY A 307 0.92 -1.89 -9.72
N ALA A 308 1.69 -0.84 -10.05
CA ALA A 308 2.82 -0.94 -10.97
C ALA A 308 3.88 -1.96 -10.50
N TRP A 309 4.18 -2.06 -9.20
CA TRP A 309 5.12 -3.04 -8.66
C TRP A 309 4.59 -4.47 -8.66
N GLN A 310 3.31 -4.66 -8.33
CA GLN A 310 2.66 -5.97 -8.37
C GLN A 310 2.64 -6.54 -9.79
N ASP A 311 2.51 -5.66 -10.79
CA ASP A 311 2.38 -5.99 -12.21
C ASP A 311 3.61 -5.54 -13.01
N TRP A 312 4.79 -5.50 -12.38
CA TRP A 312 5.99 -4.86 -12.92
C TRP A 312 6.36 -5.30 -14.34
N ALA A 313 6.25 -6.59 -14.65
CA ALA A 313 6.58 -7.10 -15.97
C ALA A 313 5.63 -6.56 -17.06
N LEU A 314 4.35 -6.40 -16.74
CA LEU A 314 3.35 -5.83 -17.64
C LEU A 314 3.53 -4.31 -17.73
N TYR A 315 3.67 -3.63 -16.58
CA TYR A 315 3.96 -2.20 -16.49
C TYR A 315 5.19 -1.81 -17.32
N SER A 316 6.31 -2.52 -17.11
CA SER A 316 7.57 -2.24 -17.82
C SER A 316 7.54 -2.54 -19.32
N SER A 317 6.55 -3.32 -19.77
CA SER A 317 6.37 -3.66 -21.18
C SER A 317 5.42 -2.70 -21.92
N GLY A 318 4.57 -1.99 -21.18
CA GLY A 318 3.54 -1.10 -21.71
C GLY A 318 2.37 -1.80 -22.41
N VAL A 319 2.27 -3.14 -22.35
CA VAL A 319 1.28 -3.90 -23.14
C VAL A 319 -0.17 -3.72 -22.66
N ILE A 320 -0.37 -3.18 -21.46
CA ILE A 320 -1.70 -2.88 -20.92
C ILE A 320 -1.88 -1.41 -20.53
N ASP A 321 -0.95 -0.51 -20.86
CA ASP A 321 -1.02 0.90 -20.45
C ASP A 321 -2.33 1.57 -20.87
N ASP A 322 -2.80 1.26 -22.08
CA ASP A 322 -4.04 1.80 -22.66
C ASP A 322 -5.32 1.43 -21.89
N CYS A 323 -5.31 0.36 -21.07
CA CYS A 323 -6.48 -0.09 -20.31
C CYS A 323 -6.22 -0.25 -18.81
N ALA A 324 -4.97 -0.15 -18.34
CA ALA A 324 -4.60 -0.38 -16.95
C ALA A 324 -5.28 0.60 -15.98
N SER A 325 -5.38 1.87 -16.37
CA SER A 325 -6.03 2.90 -15.57
C SER A 325 -7.54 2.66 -15.48
N ASP A 326 -8.17 2.29 -16.60
CA ASP A 326 -9.60 2.06 -16.72
C ASP A 326 -10.08 0.84 -15.90
N ILE A 327 -9.25 -0.19 -15.77
CA ILE A 327 -9.54 -1.33 -14.88
C ILE A 327 -9.03 -1.15 -13.44
N GLY A 328 -8.45 0.01 -13.12
CA GLY A 328 -8.03 0.40 -11.78
C GLY A 328 -6.82 -0.39 -11.26
N VAL A 329 -5.90 -0.76 -12.16
CA VAL A 329 -4.66 -1.48 -11.83
C VAL A 329 -3.53 -0.49 -11.57
N TYR A 330 -3.18 0.34 -12.54
CA TYR A 330 -2.30 1.51 -12.40
C TYR A 330 -2.55 2.51 -13.54
N ASP A 331 -2.20 3.76 -13.32
CA ASP A 331 -2.13 4.84 -14.27
C ASP A 331 -0.66 5.04 -14.69
N PRO A 332 -0.29 4.72 -15.95
CA PRO A 332 1.07 4.85 -16.46
C PRO A 332 1.53 6.30 -16.57
N ASP A 333 0.60 7.27 -16.60
CA ASP A 333 0.90 8.70 -16.65
C ASP A 333 1.07 9.30 -15.25
N PHE A 334 0.81 8.55 -14.18
CA PHE A 334 0.85 9.04 -12.79
C PHE A 334 2.11 8.56 -12.04
N ASP A 335 3.28 8.99 -12.50
CA ASP A 335 4.57 8.64 -11.91
C ASP A 335 5.00 9.52 -10.73
N VAL A 336 6.19 9.23 -10.18
CA VAL A 336 6.77 9.98 -9.05
C VAL A 336 7.01 11.45 -9.40
N ASP A 337 7.42 11.73 -10.65
CA ASP A 337 7.71 13.08 -11.13
C ASP A 337 6.42 13.89 -11.24
N SER A 338 5.33 13.26 -11.69
CA SER A 338 3.99 13.85 -11.77
C SER A 338 3.44 14.18 -10.39
N TYR A 339 3.65 13.28 -9.41
CA TYR A 339 3.30 13.53 -8.01
C TYR A 339 4.12 14.70 -7.41
N GLU A 340 5.44 14.70 -7.59
CA GLU A 340 6.31 15.78 -7.09
C GLU A 340 6.01 17.14 -7.73
N ALA A 341 5.72 17.14 -9.03
CA ALA A 341 5.31 18.35 -9.74
C ALA A 341 3.99 18.90 -9.19
N ALA A 342 3.02 18.04 -8.88
CA ALA A 342 1.76 18.44 -8.27
C ALA A 342 1.98 19.06 -6.87
N GLU A 343 2.79 18.43 -6.01
CA GLU A 343 3.14 18.98 -4.70
C GLU A 343 3.81 20.36 -4.81
N PHE A 344 4.77 20.50 -5.73
CA PHE A 344 5.49 21.75 -5.93
C PHE A 344 4.56 22.90 -6.34
N ILE A 345 3.58 22.62 -7.22
CA ILE A 345 2.59 23.62 -7.65
C ILE A 345 1.71 24.05 -6.48
N VAL A 346 1.25 23.11 -5.65
CA VAL A 346 0.39 23.41 -4.49
C VAL A 346 1.14 24.26 -3.47
N VAL A 347 2.37 23.90 -3.10
CA VAL A 347 3.20 24.66 -2.16
C VAL A 347 3.48 26.07 -2.71
N SER A 348 3.80 26.18 -4.00
CA SER A 348 4.05 27.45 -4.66
C SER A 348 2.81 28.34 -4.69
N ALA A 349 1.63 27.77 -4.95
CA ALA A 349 0.37 28.50 -4.96
C ALA A 349 -0.03 29.00 -3.55
N LEU A 350 0.18 28.18 -2.51
CA LEU A 350 -0.05 28.59 -1.13
C LEU A 350 0.90 29.74 -0.74
N LEU A 351 2.19 29.64 -1.05
CA LEU A 351 3.15 30.70 -0.76
C LEU A 351 2.77 32.03 -1.44
N LEU A 352 2.20 32.00 -2.66
CA LEU A 352 1.71 33.19 -3.36
C LEU A 352 0.42 33.78 -2.77
N LEU A 353 -0.42 32.96 -2.12
CA LEU A 353 -1.64 33.42 -1.47
C LEU A 353 -1.39 34.03 -0.09
N TYR A 354 -0.26 33.68 0.55
CA TYR A 354 0.14 34.16 1.87
C TYR A 354 1.28 35.21 1.83
N SER A 355 1.74 35.62 0.64
CA SER A 355 2.70 36.73 0.42
C SER A 355 2.00 38.03 0.03
#